data_AF-A0A7W7XCP5-F1
#
_entry.id   AF-A0A7W7XCP5-F1
#
_cell.length_a   1.000
_cell.length_b   1.000
_cell.length_c   1.000
_cell.angle_alpha   90.00
_cell.angle_beta   90.00
_cell.angle_gamma   90.00
#
_symmetry.space_group_name_H-M   'P 1'
#
loop_
_entity.id
_entity.type
_entity.pdbx_description
1 polymer ?
#
loop_
_entity_poly.entity_id
_entity_poly.type
_entity_poly.pdbx_seq_one_letter_code
_entity_poly.pdbx_strand_id
1 'polypeptide(L)'
;MTVTRPARLTGAALCAALALIAAVWILQDLASLGSPADLAWYWAGDHHFLIRGRSTTSLLDPALLAAYAATALAALRSRHAASALAAAGAATLALRLPGLWAAGSGALVTALLELALATGLVLTAAVGRRPADAPYEQRPTRPRTGPAVAAGILLAAAALFLTLWELYWAGELPLETTFDRFTGGRSVVKPALAPPPGWLSLIAAALYGTAAVSCFARARHSRAFGLLAAVLLTAGGLGGVARAARYGTLVRLGDLTTLDATDVLTSVFELLAGLAVLVLLAGRGAPDAAPAPHPAAGARSPAPPHPTPPGW
;
A
#
# COMPACT_ATOMS: atom_id res chain seq x y z
N MET A 1 -10.00 -2.03 -18.86
CA MET A 1 -8.74 -2.70 -19.26
C MET A 1 -8.68 -4.03 -18.54
N THR A 2 -8.50 -5.08 -19.32
CA THR A 2 -8.30 -6.45 -18.84
C THR A 2 -6.84 -6.82 -19.02
N VAL A 3 -6.36 -7.81 -18.28
CA VAL A 3 -5.01 -8.35 -18.41
C VAL A 3 -5.09 -9.68 -19.14
N THR A 4 -4.22 -9.88 -20.14
CA THR A 4 -4.14 -11.15 -20.87
C THR A 4 -3.78 -12.31 -19.92
N ARG A 5 -4.25 -13.52 -20.21
CA ARG A 5 -3.93 -14.72 -19.42
C ARG A 5 -2.42 -14.90 -19.17
N PRO A 6 -1.52 -14.78 -20.16
CA PRO A 6 -0.08 -14.89 -19.91
C PRO A 6 0.42 -13.79 -18.96
N ALA A 7 0.01 -12.53 -19.15
CA ALA A 7 0.43 -11.43 -18.27
C ALA A 7 -0.08 -11.58 -16.82
N ARG A 8 -1.22 -12.24 -16.62
CA ARG A 8 -1.71 -12.57 -15.26
C ARG A 8 -0.88 -13.66 -14.60
N LEU A 9 -0.48 -14.68 -15.34
CA LEU A 9 0.36 -15.76 -14.82
C LEU A 9 1.77 -15.26 -14.51
N THR A 10 2.36 -14.45 -15.39
CA THR A 10 3.67 -13.84 -15.13
C THR A 10 3.60 -12.88 -13.95
N GLY A 11 2.58 -12.01 -13.89
CA GLY A 11 2.37 -11.12 -12.73
C GLY A 11 2.22 -11.90 -11.41
N ALA A 12 1.48 -13.01 -11.42
CA ALA A 12 1.33 -13.87 -10.25
C ALA A 12 2.66 -14.55 -9.86
N ALA A 13 3.43 -15.03 -10.83
CA ALA A 13 4.74 -15.64 -10.59
C ALA A 13 5.75 -14.62 -10.02
N LEU A 14 5.77 -13.39 -10.53
CA LEU A 14 6.61 -12.31 -10.01
C LEU A 14 6.22 -11.92 -8.57
N CYS A 15 4.92 -11.83 -8.28
CA CYS A 15 4.44 -11.59 -6.90
C CYS A 15 4.81 -12.76 -5.97
N ALA A 16 4.69 -14.00 -6.44
CA ALA A 16 5.10 -15.18 -5.67
C ALA A 16 6.60 -15.19 -5.39
N ALA A 17 7.44 -14.81 -6.36
CA ALA A 17 8.89 -14.67 -6.16
C ALA A 17 9.22 -13.60 -5.10
N LEU A 18 8.58 -12.43 -5.15
CA LEU A 18 8.73 -11.39 -4.12
C LEU A 18 8.28 -11.88 -2.73
N ALA A 19 7.16 -12.59 -2.65
CA ALA A 19 6.68 -13.18 -1.41
C ALA A 19 7.64 -14.22 -0.84
N LEU A 20 8.25 -15.05 -1.71
CA LEU A 20 9.25 -16.04 -1.32
C LEU A 20 10.53 -15.37 -0.79
N ILE A 21 11.02 -14.32 -1.44
CA ILE A 21 12.17 -13.55 -0.95
C ILE A 21 11.91 -13.03 0.46
N ALA A 22 10.76 -12.38 0.68
CA ALA A 22 10.37 -11.91 2.00
C ALA A 22 10.28 -13.06 3.01
N ALA A 23 9.67 -14.19 2.64
CA ALA A 23 9.54 -15.35 3.50
C ALA A 23 10.89 -15.96 3.89
N VAL A 24 11.86 -16.05 2.97
CA VAL A 24 13.20 -16.58 3.25
C VAL A 24 13.91 -15.73 4.30
N TRP A 25 13.88 -14.41 4.16
CA TRP A 25 14.51 -13.51 5.14
C TRP A 25 13.81 -13.53 6.51
N ILE A 26 12.48 -13.64 6.52
CA ILE A 26 11.70 -13.80 7.76
C ILE A 26 12.08 -15.12 8.45
N LEU A 27 12.19 -16.23 7.69
CA LEU A 27 12.59 -17.53 8.23
C LEU A 27 14.05 -17.53 8.72
N GLN A 28 14.94 -16.80 8.05
CA GLN A 28 16.33 -16.63 8.48
C GLN A 28 16.42 -15.86 9.80
N ASP A 29 15.68 -14.77 9.94
CA ASP A 29 15.61 -14.02 11.20
C ASP A 29 14.97 -14.87 12.32
N LEU A 30 13.93 -15.65 12.01
CA LEU A 30 13.31 -16.58 12.95
C LEU A 30 14.28 -17.68 13.40
N ALA A 31 15.08 -18.23 12.48
CA ALA A 31 16.10 -19.22 12.79
C ALA A 31 17.25 -18.62 13.62
N SER A 32 17.56 -17.33 13.43
CA SER A 32 18.60 -16.61 14.17
C SER A 32 18.17 -16.22 15.59
N LEU A 33 16.92 -15.78 15.76
CA LEU A 33 16.36 -15.37 17.05
C LEU A 33 15.79 -16.54 17.86
N GLY A 34 15.40 -17.65 17.21
CA GLY A 34 14.90 -18.87 17.84
C GLY A 34 13.47 -18.77 18.40
N SER A 35 12.82 -17.60 18.32
CA SER A 35 11.48 -17.37 18.90
C SER A 35 10.63 -16.45 18.01
N PRO A 36 9.42 -16.88 17.60
CA PRO A 36 8.52 -16.04 16.81
C PRO A 36 7.98 -14.85 17.61
N ALA A 37 7.84 -14.99 18.93
CA ALA A 37 7.41 -13.91 19.81
C ALA A 37 8.46 -12.80 19.85
N ASP A 38 9.74 -13.17 19.94
CA ASP A 38 10.84 -12.19 19.98
C ASP A 38 10.98 -11.45 18.66
N LEU A 39 10.80 -12.14 17.53
CA LEU A 39 10.74 -11.50 16.21
C LEU A 39 9.54 -10.55 16.07
N ALA A 40 8.36 -10.92 16.58
CA ALA A 40 7.20 -10.06 16.59
C ALA A 40 7.41 -8.79 17.45
N TRP A 41 8.03 -8.94 18.62
CA TRP A 41 8.38 -7.80 19.47
C TRP A 41 9.46 -6.91 18.86
N TYR A 42 10.43 -7.50 18.17
CA TYR A 42 11.41 -6.76 17.38
C TYR A 42 10.71 -5.91 16.30
N TRP A 43 9.80 -6.50 15.52
CA TRP A 43 9.05 -5.77 14.49
C TRP A 43 8.14 -4.69 15.06
N ALA A 44 7.58 -4.88 16.26
CA ALA A 44 6.82 -3.84 16.96
C ALA A 44 7.69 -2.65 17.42
N GLY A 45 9.02 -2.78 17.36
CA GLY A 45 9.97 -1.75 17.77
C GLY A 45 10.24 -1.75 19.28
N ASP A 46 10.30 -2.93 19.91
CA ASP A 46 10.73 -3.06 21.30
C ASP A 46 12.22 -2.68 21.41
N HIS A 47 12.50 -1.61 22.16
CA HIS A 47 13.83 -1.04 22.39
C HIS A 47 14.82 -2.05 22.97
N HIS A 48 14.32 -3.08 23.68
CA HIS A 48 15.14 -4.10 24.31
C HIS A 48 15.94 -4.94 23.30
N PHE A 49 15.51 -4.98 22.03
CA PHE A 49 16.18 -5.71 20.96
C PHE A 49 17.07 -4.86 20.06
N LEU A 50 17.00 -3.52 20.14
CA LEU A 50 17.96 -2.65 19.46
C LEU A 50 19.41 -2.91 19.91
N ILE A 51 19.58 -3.54 21.08
CA ILE A 51 20.87 -3.80 21.75
C ILE A 51 21.39 -5.23 21.50
N ARG A 52 20.53 -6.21 21.19
CA ARG A 52 20.89 -7.66 21.20
C ARG A 52 21.20 -8.30 19.84
N GLY A 53 20.97 -7.61 18.74
CA GLY A 53 21.27 -8.12 17.39
C GLY A 53 20.36 -7.50 16.35
N ARG A 54 20.90 -7.20 15.16
CA ARG A 54 20.15 -6.61 14.06
C ARG A 54 19.43 -7.73 13.29
N SER A 55 18.11 -7.82 13.43
CA SER A 55 17.31 -8.59 12.47
C SER A 55 17.39 -7.91 11.11
N THR A 56 17.34 -8.72 10.06
CA THR A 56 17.45 -8.25 8.67
C THR A 56 16.14 -7.60 8.22
N THR A 57 15.03 -8.14 8.71
CA THR A 57 13.65 -7.75 8.38
C THR A 57 13.08 -6.75 9.39
N SER A 58 11.95 -6.19 9.01
CA SER A 58 11.16 -5.20 9.74
C SER A 58 9.68 -5.54 9.60
N LEU A 59 8.81 -4.81 10.30
CA LEU A 59 7.36 -4.95 10.17
C LEU A 59 6.83 -4.73 8.74
N LEU A 60 7.60 -4.05 7.89
CA LEU A 60 7.29 -3.86 6.48
C LEU A 60 7.30 -5.18 5.70
N ASP A 61 8.22 -6.09 6.01
CA ASP A 61 8.43 -7.34 5.27
C ASP A 61 7.24 -8.31 5.35
N PRO A 62 6.64 -8.62 6.53
CA PRO A 62 5.42 -9.41 6.58
C PRO A 62 4.21 -8.69 5.96
N ALA A 63 4.15 -7.35 6.04
CA ALA A 63 3.09 -6.58 5.39
C ALA A 63 3.18 -6.65 3.85
N LEU A 64 4.40 -6.53 3.31
CA LEU A 64 4.67 -6.70 1.87
C LEU A 64 4.42 -8.13 1.42
N LEU A 65 4.81 -9.14 2.22
CA LEU A 65 4.50 -10.55 1.95
C LEU A 65 2.99 -10.75 1.81
N ALA A 66 2.18 -10.22 2.74
CA ALA A 66 0.73 -10.29 2.67
C ALA A 66 0.17 -9.58 1.43
N ALA A 67 0.72 -8.40 1.10
CA ALA A 67 0.35 -7.66 -0.11
C ALA A 67 0.67 -8.45 -1.40
N TYR A 68 1.86 -9.06 -1.50
CA TYR A 68 2.27 -9.86 -2.64
C TYR A 68 1.44 -11.14 -2.79
N ALA A 69 1.11 -11.81 -1.69
CA ALA A 69 0.23 -12.97 -1.71
C ALA A 69 -1.17 -12.59 -2.19
N ALA A 70 -1.73 -11.48 -1.69
CA ALA A 70 -3.04 -10.98 -2.10
C ALA A 70 -3.06 -10.54 -3.57
N THR A 71 -2.00 -9.88 -4.06
CA THR A 71 -1.90 -9.46 -5.47
C THR A 71 -1.72 -10.65 -6.40
N ALA A 72 -0.95 -11.68 -6.00
CA ALA A 72 -0.83 -12.93 -6.73
C ALA A 72 -2.20 -13.63 -6.86
N LEU A 73 -2.94 -13.76 -5.75
CA LEU A 73 -4.29 -14.33 -5.76
C LEU A 73 -5.26 -13.50 -6.61
N ALA A 74 -5.19 -12.17 -6.55
CA ALA A 74 -5.98 -11.28 -7.39
C ALA A 74 -5.64 -11.45 -8.88
N ALA A 75 -4.35 -11.59 -9.22
CA ALA A 75 -3.89 -11.87 -10.57
C ALA A 75 -4.43 -13.22 -11.08
N LEU A 76 -4.41 -14.28 -10.27
CA LEU A 76 -4.92 -15.60 -10.63
C LEU A 76 -6.45 -15.67 -10.73
N ARG A 77 -7.18 -14.89 -9.93
CA ARG A 77 -8.65 -14.93 -9.87
C ARG A 77 -9.37 -13.88 -10.71
N SER A 78 -8.73 -12.74 -11.02
CA SER A 78 -9.39 -11.60 -11.69
C SER A 78 -8.67 -11.17 -12.97
N ARG A 79 -9.47 -10.81 -13.99
CA ARG A 79 -8.99 -10.21 -15.25
C ARG A 79 -8.61 -8.72 -15.09
N HIS A 80 -8.90 -8.10 -13.94
CA HIS A 80 -8.66 -6.67 -13.67
C HIS A 80 -7.46 -6.40 -12.77
N ALA A 81 -6.54 -7.37 -12.65
CA ALA A 81 -5.41 -7.29 -11.72
C ALA A 81 -4.31 -6.29 -12.10
N ALA A 82 -4.36 -5.66 -13.28
CA ALA A 82 -3.33 -4.70 -13.73
C ALA A 82 -3.07 -3.58 -12.70
N SER A 83 -4.13 -3.04 -12.10
CA SER A 83 -3.98 -1.98 -11.08
C SER A 83 -3.31 -2.49 -9.80
N ALA A 84 -3.59 -3.73 -9.39
CA ALA A 84 -2.96 -4.37 -8.23
C ALA A 84 -1.47 -4.69 -8.49
N LEU A 85 -1.16 -5.22 -9.68
CA LEU A 85 0.23 -5.49 -10.10
C LEU A 85 1.04 -4.19 -10.20
N ALA A 86 0.48 -3.14 -10.80
CA ALA A 86 1.12 -1.83 -10.89
C ALA A 86 1.31 -1.18 -9.51
N ALA A 87 0.31 -1.23 -8.64
CA ALA A 87 0.40 -0.67 -7.29
C ALA A 87 1.46 -1.41 -6.44
N ALA A 88 1.46 -2.75 -6.47
CA ALA A 88 2.46 -3.56 -5.79
C ALA A 88 3.86 -3.26 -6.32
N GLY A 89 4.07 -3.31 -7.64
CA GLY A 89 5.37 -3.03 -8.26
C GLY A 89 5.86 -1.60 -7.95
N ALA A 90 5.02 -0.58 -8.07
CA ALA A 90 5.39 0.80 -7.78
C ALA A 90 5.76 1.00 -6.30
N ALA A 91 4.99 0.40 -5.38
CA ALA A 91 5.29 0.48 -3.96
C ALA A 91 6.58 -0.27 -3.61
N THR A 92 6.80 -1.46 -4.16
CA THR A 92 8.06 -2.20 -3.96
C THR A 92 9.26 -1.41 -4.46
N LEU A 93 9.16 -0.82 -5.67
CA LEU A 93 10.22 0.05 -6.20
C LEU A 93 10.52 1.20 -5.25
N ALA A 94 9.49 1.93 -4.83
CA ALA A 94 9.65 3.08 -3.94
C ALA A 94 10.24 2.68 -2.57
N LEU A 95 9.77 1.58 -1.98
CA LEU A 95 10.18 1.13 -0.65
C LEU A 95 11.56 0.46 -0.64
N ARG A 96 11.97 -0.19 -1.73
CA ARG A 96 13.24 -0.93 -1.83
C ARG A 96 14.34 -0.18 -2.56
N LEU A 97 14.05 0.98 -3.16
CA LEU A 97 15.07 1.86 -3.75
C LEU A 97 16.23 2.16 -2.78
N PRO A 98 15.98 2.42 -1.47
CA PRO A 98 17.05 2.62 -0.52
C PRO A 98 17.99 1.44 -0.32
N GLY A 99 17.56 0.23 -0.69
CA GLY A 99 18.40 -0.96 -0.63
C GLY A 99 19.62 -0.89 -1.55
N LEU A 100 19.63 0.01 -2.55
CA LEU A 100 20.80 0.30 -3.38
C LEU A 100 21.94 0.97 -2.60
N TRP A 101 21.64 1.59 -1.46
CA TRP A 101 22.63 2.21 -0.58
C TRP A 101 23.16 1.23 0.48
N ALA A 102 22.72 -0.02 0.47
CA ALA A 102 23.15 -1.02 1.45
C ALA A 102 24.62 -1.41 1.24
N ALA A 103 25.42 -1.32 2.31
CA ALA A 103 26.83 -1.67 2.26
C ALA A 103 27.11 -3.19 2.17
N GLY A 104 26.13 -4.05 2.46
CA GLY A 104 26.28 -5.51 2.46
C GLY A 104 25.90 -6.16 1.14
N SER A 105 26.75 -7.06 0.61
CA SER A 105 26.52 -7.74 -0.68
C SER A 105 25.22 -8.52 -0.74
N GLY A 106 24.83 -9.24 0.33
CA GLY A 106 23.57 -10.00 0.37
C GLY A 106 22.32 -9.10 0.35
N ALA A 107 22.34 -7.99 1.08
CA ALA A 107 21.23 -7.03 1.10
C ALA A 107 21.13 -6.29 -0.23
N LEU A 108 22.26 -5.90 -0.82
CA LEU A 108 22.30 -5.24 -2.13
C LEU A 108 21.77 -6.17 -3.25
N VAL A 109 22.21 -7.44 -3.28
CA VAL A 109 21.71 -8.42 -4.26
C VAL A 109 20.21 -8.64 -4.10
N THR A 110 19.73 -8.73 -2.86
CA THR A 110 18.29 -8.85 -2.58
C THR A 110 17.52 -7.62 -3.08
N ALA A 111 18.02 -6.41 -2.79
CA ALA A 111 17.40 -5.17 -3.25
C ALA A 111 17.35 -5.10 -4.79
N LEU A 112 18.45 -5.43 -5.47
CA LEU A 112 18.50 -5.47 -6.94
C LEU A 112 17.50 -6.47 -7.52
N LEU A 113 17.39 -7.66 -6.90
CA LEU A 113 16.43 -8.67 -7.32
C LEU A 113 14.98 -8.21 -7.11
N GLU A 114 14.67 -7.63 -5.95
CA GLU A 114 13.34 -7.07 -5.66
C GLU A 114 12.98 -5.94 -6.61
N LEU A 115 13.93 -5.04 -6.93
CA LEU A 115 13.74 -3.96 -7.90
C LEU A 115 13.52 -4.49 -9.32
N ALA A 116 14.25 -5.53 -9.73
CA ALA A 116 14.05 -6.17 -11.03
C ALA A 116 12.67 -6.83 -11.13
N LEU A 117 12.25 -7.58 -10.10
CA LEU A 117 10.93 -8.20 -10.02
C LEU A 117 9.81 -7.16 -10.01
N ALA A 118 9.98 -6.07 -9.26
CA ALA A 118 9.01 -4.98 -9.18
C ALA A 118 8.89 -4.22 -10.51
N THR A 119 10.01 -4.00 -11.20
CA THR A 119 10.02 -3.47 -12.58
C THR A 119 9.25 -4.40 -13.51
N GLY A 120 9.49 -5.71 -13.42
CA GLY A 120 8.73 -6.73 -14.14
C GLY A 120 7.23 -6.66 -13.86
N LEU A 121 6.82 -6.39 -12.62
CA LEU A 121 5.40 -6.22 -12.27
C LEU A 121 4.77 -4.99 -12.96
N VAL A 122 5.47 -3.86 -12.95
CA VAL A 122 5.00 -2.65 -13.63
C VAL A 122 4.92 -2.87 -15.15
N LEU A 123 5.93 -3.52 -15.74
CA LEU A 123 5.95 -3.83 -17.17
C LEU A 123 4.85 -4.82 -17.56
N THR A 124 4.65 -5.90 -16.81
CA THR A 124 3.56 -6.85 -17.04
C THR A 124 2.19 -6.20 -16.89
N ALA A 125 2.03 -5.30 -15.92
CA ALA A 125 0.83 -4.51 -15.76
C ALA A 125 0.62 -3.49 -16.90
N ALA A 126 1.69 -2.96 -17.50
CA ALA A 126 1.62 -1.97 -18.57
C ALA A 126 1.37 -2.61 -19.95
N VAL A 127 2.18 -3.61 -20.32
CA VAL A 127 2.17 -4.33 -21.60
C VAL A 127 1.01 -5.32 -21.67
N GLY A 128 0.63 -5.92 -20.53
CA GLY A 128 -0.47 -6.87 -20.45
C GLY A 128 -1.87 -6.25 -20.62
N ARG A 129 -1.99 -4.91 -20.72
CA ARG A 129 -3.27 -4.22 -20.84
C ARG A 129 -3.89 -4.45 -22.20
N ARG A 130 -5.09 -5.01 -22.20
CA ARG A 130 -5.97 -5.03 -23.36
C ARG A 130 -7.15 -4.08 -23.14
N PRO A 131 -7.53 -3.27 -24.13
CA PRO A 131 -8.80 -2.55 -24.07
C PRO A 131 -9.95 -3.56 -23.99
N ALA A 132 -10.99 -3.20 -23.23
CA ALA A 132 -12.18 -4.02 -23.14
C ALA A 132 -13.07 -3.63 -24.31
N ASP A 133 -12.87 -4.28 -25.45
CA ASP A 133 -13.45 -3.88 -26.74
C ASP A 133 -14.90 -4.37 -26.90
N ALA A 134 -15.30 -5.39 -26.14
CA ALA A 134 -16.61 -5.98 -26.26
C ALA A 134 -17.64 -5.33 -25.30
N PRO A 135 -18.88 -5.04 -25.75
CA PRO A 135 -19.95 -4.48 -24.91
C PRO A 135 -20.33 -5.38 -23.71
N TYR A 136 -20.09 -6.68 -23.82
CA TYR A 136 -20.35 -7.68 -22.76
C TYR A 136 -19.17 -7.89 -21.81
N GLU A 137 -18.01 -7.27 -22.07
CA GLU A 137 -16.87 -7.37 -21.15
C GLU A 137 -17.08 -6.48 -19.93
N GLN A 138 -17.27 -7.15 -18.79
CA GLN A 138 -17.49 -6.49 -17.51
C GLN A 138 -16.28 -5.61 -17.15
N ARG A 139 -16.52 -4.33 -16.87
CA ARG A 139 -15.48 -3.37 -16.48
C ARG A 139 -15.22 -3.47 -14.98
N PRO A 140 -14.03 -3.08 -14.49
CA PRO A 140 -13.79 -2.96 -13.06
C PRO A 140 -14.81 -2.00 -12.44
N THR A 141 -15.56 -2.48 -11.45
CA THR A 141 -16.56 -1.68 -10.74
C THR A 141 -15.88 -0.56 -9.95
N ARG A 142 -16.49 0.63 -9.97
CA ARG A 142 -16.02 1.77 -9.16
C ARG A 142 -16.45 1.58 -7.71
N PRO A 143 -15.70 2.06 -6.71
CA PRO A 143 -16.18 2.02 -5.33
C PRO A 143 -17.47 2.86 -5.18
N ARG A 144 -18.35 2.45 -4.26
CA ARG A 144 -19.55 3.22 -3.90
C ARG A 144 -19.14 4.56 -3.28
N THR A 145 -19.96 5.58 -3.44
CA THR A 145 -19.68 6.96 -2.99
C THR A 145 -19.36 7.04 -1.50
N GLY A 146 -20.23 6.51 -0.64
CA GLY A 146 -20.03 6.52 0.82
C GLY A 146 -18.72 5.87 1.25
N PRO A 147 -18.49 4.57 0.93
CA PRO A 147 -17.24 3.89 1.26
C PRO A 147 -15.99 4.54 0.66
N ALA A 148 -16.06 5.07 -0.56
CA ALA A 148 -14.93 5.77 -1.18
C ALA A 148 -14.57 7.05 -0.43
N VAL A 149 -15.56 7.88 -0.09
CA VAL A 149 -15.31 9.14 0.63
C VAL A 149 -14.78 8.86 2.05
N ALA A 150 -15.39 7.92 2.78
CA ALA A 150 -14.93 7.54 4.11
C ALA A 150 -13.49 7.01 4.09
N ALA A 151 -13.17 6.11 3.15
CA ALA A 151 -11.80 5.61 2.98
C ALA A 151 -10.82 6.74 2.60
N GLY A 152 -11.25 7.67 1.72
CA GLY A 152 -10.45 8.82 1.33
C GLY A 152 -10.12 9.75 2.50
N ILE A 153 -11.09 10.03 3.38
CA ILE A 153 -10.89 10.85 4.58
C ILE A 153 -9.91 10.17 5.54
N LEU A 154 -10.09 8.89 5.83
CA LEU A 154 -9.21 8.14 6.72
C LEU A 154 -7.76 8.11 6.22
N LEU A 155 -7.57 7.86 4.92
CA LEU A 155 -6.25 7.86 4.29
C LEU A 155 -5.62 9.26 4.25
N ALA A 156 -6.42 10.31 4.01
CA ALA A 156 -5.94 11.69 4.04
C ALA A 156 -5.50 12.10 5.45
N ALA A 157 -6.26 11.73 6.48
CA ALA A 157 -5.89 11.97 7.87
C ALA A 157 -4.62 11.21 8.28
N ALA A 158 -4.48 9.94 7.87
CA ALA A 158 -3.25 9.18 8.08
C ALA A 158 -2.03 9.82 7.39
N ALA A 159 -2.17 10.27 6.14
CA ALA A 159 -1.13 11.00 5.44
C ALA A 159 -0.75 12.28 6.18
N LEU A 160 -1.74 13.03 6.68
CA LEU A 160 -1.52 14.25 7.45
C LEU A 160 -0.76 13.97 8.74
N PHE A 161 -1.17 12.99 9.55
CA PHE A 161 -0.49 12.65 10.79
C PHE A 161 0.96 12.21 10.56
N LEU A 162 1.23 11.39 9.54
CA LEU A 162 2.60 11.05 9.18
C LEU A 162 3.43 12.28 8.82
N THR A 163 2.88 13.20 8.01
CA THR A 163 3.60 14.43 7.65
C THR A 163 3.84 15.35 8.84
N LEU A 164 2.89 15.45 9.77
CA LEU A 164 3.04 16.25 10.98
C LEU A 164 4.09 15.65 11.92
N TRP A 165 4.13 14.32 12.07
CA TRP A 165 5.18 13.66 12.83
C TRP A 165 6.57 13.87 12.23
N GLU A 166 6.72 13.78 10.90
CA GLU A 166 8.01 14.08 10.26
C GLU A 166 8.40 15.56 10.38
N LEU A 167 7.45 16.49 10.31
CA LEU A 167 7.70 17.91 10.56
C LEU A 167 8.13 18.18 12.00
N TYR A 168 7.50 17.51 12.97
CA TYR A 168 7.88 17.56 14.38
C TYR A 168 9.33 17.08 14.56
N TRP A 169 9.66 15.89 14.05
CA TRP A 169 11.02 15.35 14.17
C TRP A 169 12.07 16.17 13.42
N ALA A 170 11.72 16.80 12.30
CA ALA A 170 12.62 17.70 11.59
C ALA A 170 12.95 18.97 12.39
N GLY A 171 12.06 19.41 13.29
CA GLY A 171 12.30 20.53 14.20
C GLY A 171 13.11 20.16 15.45
N GLU A 172 12.95 18.92 15.94
CA GLU A 172 13.59 18.46 17.18
C GLU A 172 14.98 17.85 16.97
N LEU A 173 15.21 17.21 15.82
CA LEU A 173 16.47 16.51 15.54
C LEU A 173 17.51 17.43 14.89
N PRO A 174 18.81 17.20 15.16
CA PRO A 174 19.89 17.85 14.41
C PRO A 174 19.74 17.63 12.91
N LEU A 175 20.08 18.64 12.10
CA LEU A 175 19.94 18.59 10.63
C LEU A 175 20.58 17.33 10.02
N GLU A 176 21.76 16.94 10.50
CA GLU A 176 22.46 15.73 10.04
C GLU A 176 21.63 14.46 10.29
N THR A 177 21.04 14.33 11.47
CA THR A 177 20.18 13.20 11.82
C THR A 177 18.89 13.21 10.99
N THR A 178 18.32 14.39 10.74
CA THR A 178 17.15 14.55 9.88
C THR A 178 17.44 14.08 8.45
N PHE A 179 18.57 14.47 7.86
CA PHE A 179 18.96 13.98 6.52
C PHE A 179 19.26 12.48 6.51
N ASP A 180 19.96 11.97 7.52
CA ASP A 180 20.29 10.55 7.64
C ASP A 180 19.04 9.66 7.72
N ARG A 181 17.91 10.18 8.24
CA ARG A 181 16.61 9.47 8.24
C ARG A 181 16.05 9.22 6.83
N PHE A 182 16.42 10.03 5.83
CA PHE A 182 15.97 9.84 4.44
C PHE A 182 16.98 9.05 3.60
N THR A 183 18.27 9.25 3.85
CA THR A 183 19.35 8.65 3.05
C THR A 183 19.89 7.35 3.62
N GLY A 184 19.58 7.03 4.89
CA GLY A 184 20.10 5.85 5.57
C GLY A 184 21.54 6.01 6.05
N GLY A 185 21.92 7.23 6.44
CA GLY A 185 23.26 7.55 6.94
C GLY A 185 23.59 6.90 8.29
N ARG A 186 24.81 7.16 8.79
CA ARG A 186 25.41 6.45 9.94
C ARG A 186 24.67 6.68 11.26
N SER A 187 23.90 7.77 11.35
CA SER A 187 23.17 8.13 12.58
C SER A 187 21.87 7.32 12.77
N VAL A 188 21.48 6.50 11.80
CA VAL A 188 20.25 5.72 11.85
C VAL A 188 20.54 4.23 11.94
N VAL A 189 20.12 3.62 13.05
CA VAL A 189 20.09 2.16 13.18
C VAL A 189 18.84 1.63 12.50
N LYS A 190 19.02 0.80 11.48
CA LYS A 190 17.92 0.16 10.76
C LYS A 190 18.22 -1.31 10.45
N PRO A 191 17.19 -2.16 10.31
CA PRO A 191 17.33 -3.49 9.72
C PRO A 191 17.95 -3.41 8.32
N ALA A 192 18.67 -4.47 7.92
CA ALA A 192 19.45 -4.43 6.69
C ALA A 192 18.57 -4.24 5.43
N LEU A 193 17.37 -4.82 5.39
CA LEU A 193 16.42 -4.68 4.27
C LEU A 193 15.39 -3.56 4.47
N ALA A 194 15.34 -2.95 5.66
CA ALA A 194 14.40 -1.88 5.93
C ALA A 194 14.84 -0.58 5.21
N PRO A 195 13.88 0.16 4.61
CA PRO A 195 14.14 1.52 4.17
C PRO A 195 14.50 2.41 5.38
N PRO A 196 15.24 3.51 5.15
CA PRO A 196 15.39 4.57 6.14
C PRO A 196 14.00 5.06 6.63
N PRO A 197 13.85 5.38 7.92
CA PRO A 197 12.54 5.67 8.52
C PRO A 197 11.87 6.90 7.90
N GLY A 198 12.61 7.98 7.64
CA GLY A 198 12.06 9.18 6.98
C GLY A 198 11.66 8.89 5.53
N TRP A 199 12.42 8.05 4.81
CA TRP A 199 12.05 7.59 3.47
C TRP A 199 10.76 6.76 3.50
N LEU A 200 10.62 5.85 4.46
CA LEU A 200 9.41 5.07 4.65
C LEU A 200 8.20 5.97 4.89
N SER A 201 8.30 6.93 5.81
CA SER A 201 7.24 7.90 6.11
C SER A 201 6.86 8.72 4.87
N LEU A 202 7.84 9.17 4.09
CA LEU A 202 7.60 9.91 2.84
C LEU A 202 6.82 9.06 1.82
N ILE A 203 7.24 7.83 1.58
CA ILE A 203 6.57 6.92 0.63
C ILE A 203 5.18 6.53 1.14
N ALA A 204 5.02 6.28 2.44
CA ALA A 204 3.73 5.98 3.06
C ALA A 204 2.76 7.17 2.92
N ALA A 205 3.21 8.40 3.25
CA ALA A 205 2.40 9.61 3.10
C ALA A 205 1.99 9.84 1.63
N ALA A 206 2.92 9.67 0.68
CA ALA A 206 2.63 9.77 -0.74
C ALA A 206 1.62 8.70 -1.20
N LEU A 207 1.78 7.45 -0.75
CA LEU A 207 0.86 6.36 -1.05
C LEU A 207 -0.55 6.62 -0.47
N TYR A 208 -0.63 7.09 0.77
CA TYR A 208 -1.89 7.38 1.44
C TYR A 208 -2.59 8.58 0.80
N GLY A 209 -1.85 9.64 0.48
CA GLY A 209 -2.37 10.80 -0.24
C GLY A 209 -2.87 10.46 -1.64
N THR A 210 -2.09 9.70 -2.42
CA THR A 210 -2.51 9.27 -3.77
C THR A 210 -3.72 8.33 -3.71
N ALA A 211 -3.78 7.43 -2.74
CA ALA A 211 -4.94 6.58 -2.52
C ALA A 211 -6.18 7.40 -2.09
N ALA A 212 -6.01 8.41 -1.24
CA ALA A 212 -7.09 9.31 -0.83
C ALA A 212 -7.66 10.10 -2.01
N VAL A 213 -6.81 10.74 -2.81
CA VAL A 213 -7.21 11.45 -4.04
C VAL A 213 -7.91 10.50 -5.01
N SER A 214 -7.39 9.28 -5.18
CA SER A 214 -8.02 8.25 -6.02
C SER A 214 -9.41 7.87 -5.53
N CYS A 215 -9.62 7.83 -4.22
CA CYS A 215 -10.91 7.55 -3.60
C CYS A 215 -11.91 8.70 -3.83
N PHE A 216 -11.49 9.96 -3.62
CA PHE A 216 -12.34 11.13 -3.91
C PHE A 216 -12.71 11.24 -5.39
N ALA A 217 -11.76 10.95 -6.28
CA ALA A 217 -11.98 10.88 -7.72
C ALA A 217 -12.81 9.65 -8.15
N ARG A 218 -13.07 8.70 -7.23
CA ARG A 218 -13.70 7.39 -7.51
C ARG A 218 -13.04 6.66 -8.69
N ALA A 219 -11.72 6.74 -8.74
CA ALA A 219 -10.93 6.15 -9.80
C ALA A 219 -11.00 4.61 -9.73
N ARG A 220 -10.94 3.93 -10.88
CA ARG A 220 -11.00 2.45 -10.91
C ARG A 220 -9.81 1.77 -10.22
N HIS A 221 -8.70 2.48 -10.06
CA HIS A 221 -7.51 1.99 -9.37
C HIS A 221 -7.52 2.30 -7.86
N SER A 222 -8.52 3.03 -7.35
CA SER A 222 -8.58 3.40 -5.92
C SER A 222 -8.59 2.20 -5.00
N ARG A 223 -9.21 1.09 -5.43
CA ARG A 223 -9.25 -0.15 -4.65
C ARG A 223 -7.87 -0.77 -4.50
N ALA A 224 -7.06 -0.81 -5.55
CA ALA A 224 -5.73 -1.43 -5.49
C ALA A 224 -4.79 -0.62 -4.59
N PHE A 225 -4.68 0.68 -4.84
CA PHE A 225 -3.84 1.57 -4.03
C PHE A 225 -4.36 1.71 -2.59
N GLY A 226 -5.68 1.81 -2.40
CA GLY A 226 -6.30 1.93 -1.09
C GLY A 226 -6.14 0.67 -0.24
N LEU A 227 -6.29 -0.53 -0.80
CA LEU A 227 -6.05 -1.77 -0.05
C LEU A 227 -4.57 -1.94 0.31
N LEU A 228 -3.65 -1.62 -0.60
CA LEU A 228 -2.21 -1.64 -0.31
C LEU A 228 -1.86 -0.65 0.81
N ALA A 229 -2.34 0.60 0.70
CA ALA A 229 -2.20 1.62 1.72
C ALA A 229 -2.73 1.15 3.07
N ALA A 230 -3.93 0.55 3.08
CA ALA A 230 -4.57 0.06 4.29
C ALA A 230 -3.82 -1.10 4.95
N VAL A 231 -3.21 -2.01 4.17
CA VAL A 231 -2.35 -3.08 4.73
C VAL A 231 -1.16 -2.47 5.47
N LEU A 232 -0.47 -1.51 4.84
CA LEU A 232 0.69 -0.85 5.47
C LEU A 232 0.29 -0.04 6.69
N LEU A 233 -0.83 0.69 6.61
CA LEU A 233 -1.37 1.48 7.70
C LEU A 233 -1.77 0.61 8.91
N THR A 234 -2.44 -0.52 8.63
CA THR A 234 -2.81 -1.51 9.66
C THR A 234 -1.57 -2.10 10.32
N ALA A 235 -0.54 -2.43 9.53
CA ALA A 235 0.71 -2.97 10.06
C ALA A 235 1.41 -1.95 10.97
N GLY A 236 1.56 -0.69 10.54
CA GLY A 236 2.15 0.39 11.34
C GLY A 236 1.43 0.59 12.67
N GLY A 237 0.10 0.79 12.61
CA GLY A 237 -0.74 0.95 13.80
C GLY A 237 -0.70 -0.28 14.72
N LEU A 238 -0.69 -1.50 14.17
CA LEU A 238 -0.56 -2.73 14.96
C LEU A 238 0.77 -2.77 15.71
N GLY A 239 1.88 -2.41 15.06
CA GLY A 239 3.20 -2.33 15.70
C GLY A 239 3.22 -1.32 16.84
N GLY A 240 2.65 -0.12 16.62
CA GLY A 240 2.54 0.92 17.65
C GLY A 240 1.67 0.51 18.83
N VAL A 241 0.49 -0.06 18.57
CA VAL A 241 -0.42 -0.56 19.62
C VAL A 241 0.20 -1.72 20.39
N ALA A 242 0.86 -2.66 19.72
CA ALA A 242 1.56 -3.77 20.38
C ALA A 242 2.66 -3.25 21.32
N ARG A 243 3.45 -2.27 20.87
CA ARG A 243 4.48 -1.61 21.68
C ARG A 243 3.87 -0.91 22.90
N ALA A 244 2.78 -0.16 22.68
CA ALA A 244 2.09 0.56 23.74
C ALA A 244 1.48 -0.39 24.80
N ALA A 245 0.95 -1.53 24.35
CA ALA A 245 0.49 -2.60 25.24
C ALA A 245 1.64 -3.20 26.05
N ARG A 246 2.77 -3.49 25.41
CA ARG A 246 3.93 -4.12 26.06
C ARG A 246 4.56 -3.25 27.14
N TYR A 247 4.62 -1.94 26.94
CA TYR A 247 5.13 -1.01 27.95
C TYR A 247 4.05 -0.48 28.91
N GLY A 248 2.81 -0.98 28.81
CA GLY A 248 1.70 -0.56 29.66
C GLY A 248 1.35 0.92 29.53
N THR A 249 1.64 1.55 28.39
CA THR A 249 1.33 2.97 28.14
C THR A 249 -0.14 3.17 27.79
N LEU A 250 -0.80 2.16 27.20
CA LEU A 250 -2.26 2.18 26.96
C LEU A 250 -3.07 2.31 28.24
N VAL A 251 -2.63 1.68 29.32
CA VAL A 251 -3.33 1.69 30.63
C VAL A 251 -3.06 2.98 31.39
N ARG A 252 -1.87 3.56 31.22
CA ARG A 252 -1.41 4.77 31.92
C ARG A 252 -1.54 6.03 31.08
N LEU A 253 -2.47 6.05 30.11
CA LEU A 253 -2.57 7.13 29.13
C LEU A 253 -2.74 8.52 29.78
N GLY A 254 -3.42 8.59 30.92
CA GLY A 254 -3.61 9.84 31.68
C GLY A 254 -2.36 10.35 32.39
N ASP A 255 -1.35 9.50 32.58
CA ASP A 255 -0.10 9.82 33.26
C ASP A 255 1.04 10.12 32.28
N LEU A 256 0.80 9.96 30.97
CA LEU A 256 1.79 10.18 29.92
C LEU A 256 2.00 11.67 29.63
N THR A 257 3.17 12.00 29.08
CA THR A 257 3.36 13.31 28.46
C THR A 257 2.40 13.46 27.28
N THR A 258 2.02 14.71 26.93
CA THR A 258 1.15 14.99 25.79
C THR A 258 1.69 14.37 24.50
N LEU A 259 3.01 14.33 24.34
CA LEU A 259 3.67 13.75 23.17
C LEU A 259 3.48 12.23 23.12
N ASP A 260 3.76 11.52 24.21
CA ASP A 260 3.61 10.06 24.28
C ASP A 260 2.14 9.63 24.13
N ALA A 261 1.21 10.37 24.74
CA ALA A 261 -0.21 10.13 24.55
C ALA A 261 -0.62 10.31 23.07
N THR A 262 -0.07 11.31 22.39
CA THR A 262 -0.34 11.56 20.96
C THR A 262 0.22 10.46 20.07
N ASP A 263 1.40 9.92 20.36
CA ASP A 263 1.98 8.79 19.62
C ASP A 263 1.11 7.53 19.75
N VAL A 264 0.68 7.23 20.98
CA VAL A 264 -0.22 6.10 21.26
C VAL A 264 -1.57 6.27 20.55
N LEU A 265 -2.17 7.45 20.63
CA LEU A 265 -3.45 7.74 19.97
C LEU A 265 -3.34 7.70 18.45
N THR A 266 -2.22 8.18 17.88
CA THR A 266 -1.94 8.07 16.44
C THR A 266 -1.86 6.61 16.03
N SER A 267 -1.13 5.78 16.78
CA SER A 267 -1.01 4.34 16.51
C SER A 267 -2.37 3.62 16.54
N VAL A 268 -3.23 3.96 17.52
CA VAL A 268 -4.60 3.42 17.61
C VAL A 268 -5.44 3.88 16.42
N PHE A 269 -5.35 5.16 16.06
CA PHE A 269 -6.04 5.69 14.89
C PHE A 269 -5.61 4.97 13.61
N GLU A 270 -4.31 4.80 13.36
CA GLU A 270 -3.78 4.11 12.19
C GLU A 270 -4.29 2.68 12.09
N LEU A 271 -4.30 1.93 13.20
CA LEU A 271 -4.81 0.57 13.24
C LEU A 271 -6.30 0.51 12.85
N LEU A 272 -7.13 1.34 13.51
CA LEU A 272 -8.57 1.36 13.26
C LEU A 272 -8.91 1.88 11.86
N ALA A 273 -8.21 2.92 11.39
CA ALA A 273 -8.37 3.49 10.07
C ALA A 273 -7.95 2.48 8.98
N GLY A 274 -6.83 1.79 9.15
CA GLY A 274 -6.37 0.74 8.26
C GLY A 274 -7.39 -0.39 8.12
N LEU A 275 -7.89 -0.92 9.24
CA LEU A 275 -8.92 -1.95 9.25
C LEU A 275 -10.23 -1.45 8.60
N ALA A 276 -10.67 -0.24 8.91
CA ALA A 276 -11.86 0.35 8.31
C ALA A 276 -11.71 0.50 6.78
N VAL A 277 -10.57 0.99 6.30
CA VAL A 277 -10.30 1.12 4.84
C VAL A 277 -10.29 -0.25 4.17
N LEU A 278 -9.69 -1.28 4.79
CA LEU A 278 -9.74 -2.64 4.29
C LEU A 278 -11.19 -3.12 4.11
N VAL A 279 -12.05 -2.92 5.11
CA VAL A 279 -13.47 -3.32 5.06
C VAL A 279 -14.23 -2.52 4.00
N LEU A 280 -14.07 -1.19 3.98
CA LEU A 280 -14.77 -0.28 3.06
C LEU A 280 -14.42 -0.57 1.60
N LEU A 281 -13.17 -0.95 1.30
CA LEU A 281 -12.69 -1.23 -0.06
C LEU A 281 -12.68 -2.72 -0.43
N ALA A 282 -12.91 -3.63 0.52
CA ALA A 282 -13.05 -5.07 0.24
C ALA A 282 -14.38 -5.39 -0.48
N GLY A 283 -15.41 -4.57 -0.32
CA GLY A 283 -16.75 -4.79 -0.89
C GLY A 283 -16.82 -4.76 -2.42
N ARG A 284 -17.91 -5.31 -2.98
CA ARG A 284 -18.23 -5.17 -4.41
C ARG A 284 -18.54 -3.70 -4.72
N GLY A 285 -17.91 -3.17 -5.77
CA GLY A 285 -18.12 -1.80 -6.23
C GLY A 285 -19.57 -1.53 -6.68
N ALA A 286 -19.89 -0.25 -6.91
CA ALA A 286 -21.16 0.16 -7.46
C ALA A 286 -21.41 -0.53 -8.82
N PRO A 287 -22.65 -1.01 -9.09
CA PRO A 287 -23.03 -1.45 -10.41
C PRO A 287 -22.81 -0.30 -11.40
N ASP A 288 -22.34 -0.62 -12.61
CA ASP A 288 -22.27 0.38 -13.67
C ASP A 288 -23.68 0.93 -13.90
N ALA A 289 -23.80 2.25 -14.10
CA ALA A 289 -25.06 2.84 -14.51
C ALA A 289 -25.53 2.12 -15.77
N ALA A 290 -26.80 1.71 -15.79
CA ALA A 290 -27.39 1.09 -16.97
C ALA A 290 -27.07 1.98 -18.19
N PRO A 291 -26.68 1.40 -19.34
CA PRO A 291 -26.55 2.18 -20.56
C PRO A 291 -27.81 3.02 -20.71
N ALA A 292 -27.67 4.30 -21.07
CA ALA A 292 -28.84 5.09 -21.46
C ALA A 292 -29.67 4.24 -22.43
N PRO A 293 -31.01 4.19 -22.28
CA PRO A 293 -31.86 3.37 -23.14
C PRO A 293 -31.42 3.61 -24.57
N HIS A 294 -30.94 2.57 -25.26
CA HIS A 294 -30.74 2.71 -26.68
C HIS A 294 -32.09 3.14 -27.24
N PRO A 295 -32.15 4.18 -28.12
CA PRO A 295 -33.37 4.42 -28.86
C PRO A 295 -33.75 3.07 -29.46
N ALA A 296 -34.97 2.62 -29.18
CA ALA A 296 -35.44 1.29 -29.57
C ALA A 296 -35.01 1.04 -31.01
N ALA A 297 -34.47 -0.14 -31.34
CA ALA A 297 -34.17 -0.48 -32.72
C ALA A 297 -35.48 -0.37 -33.53
N GLY A 298 -35.66 0.75 -34.24
CA GLY A 298 -36.94 1.12 -34.86
C GLY A 298 -37.55 2.45 -34.41
N ALA A 299 -36.93 3.21 -33.49
CA ALA A 299 -37.28 4.60 -33.21
C ALA A 299 -37.00 5.43 -34.48
N ARG A 300 -38.00 5.55 -35.34
CA ARG A 300 -37.98 6.45 -36.49
C ARG A 300 -37.64 7.83 -35.97
N SER A 301 -36.70 8.50 -36.63
CA SER A 301 -36.48 9.93 -36.46
C SER A 301 -37.85 10.62 -36.46
N PRO A 302 -38.11 11.57 -35.54
CA PRO A 302 -39.38 12.26 -35.50
C PRO A 302 -39.70 12.78 -36.90
N ALA A 303 -40.92 12.55 -37.37
CA ALA A 303 -41.33 12.98 -38.69
C ALA A 303 -41.07 14.49 -38.81
N PRO A 304 -40.49 14.96 -39.94
CA PRO A 304 -40.22 16.38 -40.11
C PRO A 304 -41.51 17.17 -39.94
N PRO A 305 -41.46 18.36 -39.31
CA PRO A 305 -42.64 19.19 -39.13
C PRO A 305 -43.24 19.52 -40.50
N HIS A 306 -44.57 19.46 -40.59
CA HIS A 306 -45.31 19.81 -41.80
C HIS A 306 -46.01 21.17 -41.59
N PRO A 307 -45.85 22.15 -42.50
CA PRO A 307 -45.02 22.12 -43.70
C PRO A 307 -43.51 22.17 -43.38
N THR A 308 -42.71 21.51 -44.22
CA THR A 308 -41.24 21.50 -44.13
C THR A 308 -40.68 22.89 -44.45
N PRO A 309 -39.90 23.52 -43.54
CA PRO A 309 -39.28 24.81 -43.80
C PRO A 309 -38.15 24.68 -44.85
N PRO A 310 -37.91 25.71 -45.69
CA PRO A 310 -36.86 25.68 -46.69
C PRO A 310 -35.47 25.56 -46.01
N GLY A 311 -34.72 24.50 -46.34
CA GLY A 311 -33.35 24.27 -45.86
C GLY A 311 -33.17 23.08 -44.89
N TRP A 312 -34.18 22.24 -44.71
CA TRP A 312 -34.06 20.93 -44.06
C TRP A 312 -33.43 19.86 -44.97
#